data_AF-A0A9C9G603-F1
#
_entry.id   AF-A0A9C9G603-F1
#
_cell.length_a   1.000
_cell.length_b   1.000
_cell.length_c   1.000
_cell.angle_alpha   90.00
_cell.angle_beta   90.00
_cell.angle_gamma   90.00
#
_symmetry.space_group_name_H-M   'P 1'
#
loop_
_entity.id
_entity.type
_entity.pdbx_description
1 polymer ?
#
loop_
_entity_poly.entity_id
_entity_poly.type
_entity_poly.pdbx_seq_one_letter_code
_entity_poly.pdbx_strand_id
1 'polypeptide(L)'
;MRMLRLIPVMLPVGLLLLAGVAAAADGVRAPVSEKPTIVTDKTENNTCLDCHGIKGFAVPEGEFGEGPKRNLFVLKEALHDSVHTEQSCVDCHNTIEQIPHKTLKQGEQRIVQCVQCHEKQSLARKQADRVSPEVDISRTMVGLPPELKILEQSTMEKEAGHYLASIHAQPREDGSGRINATCADCHGTHDIVQMKTADSESFRLNTPQICGRCHEKELKDYTQSVHGAAVKRHGKLEAAVCSDCHSAHQIASPEQDQVKLAITENCGSCHEEEVKSYRSTYHGQVAQLGYAHTAKCADCHAAHNTRKKDNPDAQVYPDNLVKTCKECHKQATASFVKFQPHGNTHDFKRFPAMWITSKFMITLLAVVFLFFWGHSLLWFKRESKEPKHTIMTVAGEKYVMRFPWQMRLAHLLLAIAVMVLALTGTTVLYADSYWAPTVMKLLGGPKVAAIIHRMAATLFGILFFGHILGVLHNVY
;
A
#
# COMPACT_ATOMS: atom_id res chain seq x y z
N MET A 1 -6.63 -102.37 30.37
CA MET A 1 -5.41 -102.80 31.10
C MET A 1 -4.35 -101.73 30.86
N ARG A 2 -4.21 -100.74 31.74
CA ARG A 2 -3.32 -100.66 32.93
C ARG A 2 -1.86 -100.35 32.58
N MET A 3 -1.29 -99.38 33.31
CA MET A 3 0.09 -98.82 33.35
C MET A 3 0.21 -97.53 32.51
N LEU A 4 0.21 -96.28 33.00
CA LEU A 4 0.58 -95.59 34.25
C LEU A 4 2.06 -95.70 34.67
N ARG A 5 2.85 -94.63 34.44
CA ARG A 5 3.57 -93.78 35.44
C ARG A 5 4.70 -92.97 34.76
N LEU A 6 4.58 -91.64 34.71
CA LEU A 6 5.15 -90.61 35.62
C LEU A 6 6.54 -90.11 35.16
N ILE A 7 6.58 -88.88 34.62
CA ILE A 7 7.78 -88.05 34.49
C ILE A 7 7.50 -86.76 35.28
N PRO A 8 8.43 -86.29 36.14
CA PRO A 8 8.12 -85.35 37.22
C PRO A 8 8.08 -83.89 36.75
N VAL A 9 7.13 -83.15 37.32
CA VAL A 9 7.02 -81.69 37.29
C VAL A 9 8.05 -81.11 38.26
N MET A 10 9.08 -80.44 37.72
CA MET A 10 9.96 -79.57 38.48
C MET A 10 9.38 -78.14 38.47
N LEU A 11 8.89 -77.71 39.62
CA LEU A 11 8.73 -76.29 39.97
C LEU A 11 10.12 -75.63 40.05
N PRO A 12 10.22 -74.34 39.70
CA PRO A 12 10.97 -73.44 40.56
C PRO A 12 10.05 -72.35 41.10
N VAL A 13 9.91 -72.41 42.41
CA VAL A 13 9.61 -71.28 43.30
C VAL A 13 10.63 -70.18 43.04
N GLY A 14 10.18 -68.94 42.84
CA GLY A 14 11.06 -67.78 42.94
C GLY A 14 10.76 -66.66 41.93
N LEU A 15 9.69 -65.90 42.14
CA LEU A 15 9.65 -64.48 41.75
C LEU A 15 8.54 -63.73 42.51
N LEU A 16 8.77 -63.55 43.81
CA LEU A 16 8.03 -62.63 44.66
C LEU A 16 9.10 -61.89 45.46
N LEU A 17 9.18 -60.57 45.26
CA LEU A 17 10.16 -59.58 45.76
C LEU A 17 11.03 -58.99 44.65
N LEU A 18 10.46 -58.05 43.89
CA LEU A 18 11.14 -56.87 43.33
C LEU A 18 10.07 -55.84 42.89
N ALA A 19 9.12 -55.56 43.78
CA ALA A 19 8.31 -54.36 43.73
C ALA A 19 8.82 -53.46 44.87
N GLY A 20 9.83 -52.65 44.60
CA GLY A 20 10.40 -51.82 45.65
C GLY A 20 11.72 -51.12 45.37
N VAL A 21 12.02 -50.66 44.14
CA VAL A 21 12.98 -49.56 43.92
C VAL A 21 12.64 -48.86 42.59
N ALA A 22 11.59 -48.03 42.58
CA ALA A 22 11.32 -47.08 41.49
C ALA A 22 10.59 -45.83 42.01
N ALA A 23 10.97 -45.36 43.20
CA ALA A 23 10.45 -44.14 43.81
C ALA A 23 11.62 -43.33 44.38
N ALA A 24 12.48 -42.82 43.48
CA ALA A 24 13.51 -41.84 43.83
C ALA A 24 14.03 -41.11 42.58
N ALA A 25 13.12 -40.50 41.80
CA ALA A 25 13.47 -39.45 40.84
C ALA A 25 12.29 -38.53 40.50
N ASP A 26 11.27 -38.44 41.36
CA ASP A 26 10.31 -37.35 41.29
C ASP A 26 10.80 -36.28 42.27
N GLY A 27 11.48 -35.27 41.73
CA GLY A 27 11.67 -34.02 42.46
C GLY A 27 10.30 -33.55 42.91
N VAL A 28 10.08 -33.55 44.23
CA VAL A 28 8.86 -33.13 44.89
C VAL A 28 8.49 -31.75 44.37
N ARG A 29 7.55 -31.70 43.42
CA ARG A 29 6.90 -30.46 43.04
C ARG A 29 6.01 -30.11 44.21
N ALA A 30 6.33 -29.01 44.89
CA ALA A 30 5.51 -28.51 45.98
C ALA A 30 4.04 -28.44 45.52
N PRO A 31 3.09 -28.91 46.33
CA PRO A 31 1.68 -28.79 46.00
C PRO A 31 1.35 -27.31 45.77
N VAL A 32 0.67 -27.01 44.67
CA VAL A 32 0.13 -25.67 44.40
C VAL A 32 -0.74 -25.30 45.59
N SER A 33 -0.39 -24.21 46.28
CA SER A 33 -1.16 -23.67 47.42
C SER A 33 -2.65 -23.66 47.09
N GLU A 34 -3.47 -24.33 47.93
CA GLU A 34 -4.93 -24.38 47.78
C GLU A 34 -5.60 -22.99 47.89
N LYS A 35 -4.88 -21.99 48.43
CA LYS A 35 -5.35 -20.61 48.50
C LYS A 35 -4.78 -19.78 47.35
N PRO A 36 -5.63 -19.16 46.51
CA PRO A 36 -5.18 -18.24 45.47
C PRO A 36 -4.46 -17.04 46.08
N THR A 37 -3.30 -16.72 45.55
CA THR A 37 -2.58 -15.47 45.83
C THR A 37 -3.28 -14.35 45.08
N ILE A 38 -3.71 -13.30 45.77
CA ILE A 38 -4.31 -12.11 45.13
C ILE A 38 -3.19 -11.30 44.47
N VAL A 39 -3.40 -10.90 43.22
CA VAL A 39 -2.46 -10.08 42.46
C VAL A 39 -2.84 -8.60 42.64
N THR A 40 -1.85 -7.81 43.03
CA THR A 40 -1.93 -6.35 43.15
C THR A 40 -0.87 -5.67 42.28
N ASP A 41 -0.94 -4.35 42.17
CA ASP A 41 0.07 -3.48 41.54
C ASP A 41 1.47 -3.59 42.16
N LYS A 42 1.60 -4.19 43.35
CA LYS A 42 2.88 -4.41 44.04
C LYS A 42 3.41 -5.84 43.93
N THR A 43 2.75 -6.69 43.13
CA THR A 43 3.16 -8.09 42.97
C THR A 43 4.50 -8.16 42.25
N GLU A 44 5.48 -8.81 42.86
CA GLU A 44 6.81 -8.95 42.27
C GLU A 44 6.81 -9.89 41.05
N ASN A 45 7.64 -9.56 40.05
CA ASN A 45 7.78 -10.34 38.81
C ASN A 45 8.13 -11.82 39.05
N ASN A 46 8.91 -12.12 40.10
CA ASN A 46 9.28 -13.49 40.44
C ASN A 46 8.07 -14.38 40.73
N THR A 47 7.01 -13.84 41.33
CA THR A 47 5.73 -14.55 41.58
C THR A 47 5.12 -15.10 40.29
N CYS A 48 5.29 -14.37 39.19
CA CYS A 48 4.84 -14.81 37.86
C CYS A 48 5.85 -15.79 37.23
N LEU A 49 7.14 -15.50 37.35
CA LEU A 49 8.22 -16.27 36.75
C LEU A 49 8.44 -17.65 37.41
N ASP A 50 7.94 -17.88 38.62
CA ASP A 50 7.96 -19.20 39.26
C ASP A 50 7.28 -20.29 38.39
N CYS A 51 6.28 -19.90 37.60
CA CYS A 51 5.68 -20.75 36.58
C CYS A 51 6.14 -20.37 35.16
N HIS A 52 6.06 -19.08 34.82
CA HIS A 52 6.28 -18.62 33.45
C HIS A 52 7.75 -18.59 33.05
N GLY A 53 8.69 -18.56 33.99
CA GLY A 53 10.13 -18.64 33.72
C GLY A 53 10.64 -20.07 33.49
N ILE A 54 9.78 -21.08 33.60
CA ILE A 54 10.17 -22.48 33.37
C ILE A 54 10.21 -22.74 31.86
N LYS A 55 11.40 -23.12 31.35
CA LYS A 55 11.59 -23.43 29.92
C LYS A 55 10.62 -24.52 29.46
N GLY A 56 9.87 -24.23 28.39
CA GLY A 56 8.88 -25.15 27.82
C GLY A 56 7.57 -25.22 28.61
N PHE A 57 7.34 -24.32 29.57
CA PHE A 57 6.05 -24.21 30.26
C PHE A 57 4.94 -23.94 29.25
N ALA A 58 4.00 -24.88 29.17
CA ALA A 58 2.87 -24.81 28.26
C ALA A 58 1.64 -25.42 28.93
N VAL A 59 0.49 -24.80 28.68
CA VAL A 59 -0.80 -25.21 29.23
C VAL A 59 -1.72 -25.57 28.06
N PRO A 60 -2.45 -26.70 28.11
CA PRO A 60 -3.38 -27.07 27.05
C PRO A 60 -4.54 -26.06 26.96
N GLU A 61 -5.03 -25.82 25.76
CA GLU A 61 -6.21 -24.98 25.55
C GLU A 61 -7.49 -25.74 25.99
N GLY A 62 -8.47 -24.99 26.52
CA GLY A 62 -9.73 -25.52 27.03
C GLY A 62 -9.68 -25.95 28.51
N GLU A 63 -10.83 -25.89 29.18
CA GLU A 63 -10.99 -26.21 30.60
C GLU A 63 -10.58 -27.65 30.95
N PHE A 64 -10.71 -28.57 29.97
CA PHE A 64 -10.39 -29.99 30.11
C PHE A 64 -9.15 -30.44 29.31
N GLY A 65 -8.41 -29.49 28.72
CA GLY A 65 -7.16 -29.76 28.02
C GLY A 65 -7.31 -30.43 26.64
N GLU A 66 -8.41 -30.18 25.96
CA GLU A 66 -8.75 -30.76 24.65
C GLU A 66 -7.99 -30.11 23.48
N GLY A 67 -7.43 -28.91 23.68
CA GLY A 67 -6.80 -28.12 22.63
C GLY A 67 -5.26 -28.20 22.60
N PRO A 68 -4.64 -27.65 21.54
CA PRO A 68 -3.18 -27.60 21.42
C PRO A 68 -2.54 -26.88 22.62
N LYS A 69 -1.34 -27.33 23.01
CA LYS A 69 -0.60 -26.71 24.12
C LYS A 69 -0.14 -25.31 23.72
N ARG A 70 -0.58 -24.30 24.47
CA ARG A 70 -0.11 -22.93 24.32
C ARG A 70 1.16 -22.74 25.13
N ASN A 71 2.24 -22.36 24.48
CA ASN A 71 3.50 -22.00 25.14
C ASN A 71 3.29 -20.71 25.96
N LEU A 72 3.60 -20.77 27.26
CA LEU A 72 3.48 -19.69 28.21
C LEU A 72 4.84 -19.34 28.86
N PHE A 73 5.93 -19.90 28.34
CA PHE A 73 7.28 -19.57 28.77
C PHE A 73 7.62 -18.11 28.43
N VAL A 74 8.19 -17.42 29.41
CA VAL A 74 8.70 -16.06 29.32
C VAL A 74 10.19 -16.10 29.63
N LEU A 75 11.00 -15.64 28.69
CA LEU A 75 12.43 -15.44 28.89
C LEU A 75 12.62 -14.11 29.63
N LYS A 76 13.17 -14.14 30.85
CA LYS A 76 13.33 -12.95 31.69
C LYS A 76 14.25 -11.92 31.02
N GLU A 77 15.29 -12.40 30.37
CA GLU A 77 16.30 -11.60 29.68
C GLU A 77 15.67 -10.81 28.52
N ALA A 78 14.66 -11.38 27.83
CA ALA A 78 13.99 -10.69 26.73
C ALA A 78 13.28 -9.41 27.20
N LEU A 79 12.61 -9.45 28.36
CA LEU A 79 11.96 -8.26 28.94
C LEU A 79 12.98 -7.23 29.41
N HIS A 80 14.05 -7.70 30.06
CA HIS A 80 15.14 -6.86 30.51
C HIS A 80 15.84 -6.11 29.36
N ASP A 81 15.98 -6.76 28.21
CA ASP A 81 16.64 -6.17 27.03
C ASP A 81 15.66 -5.35 26.16
N SER A 82 14.38 -5.32 26.53
CA SER A 82 13.35 -4.56 25.82
C SER A 82 13.26 -3.10 26.29
N VAL A 83 12.50 -2.29 25.55
CA VAL A 83 12.16 -0.90 25.94
C VAL A 83 11.33 -0.80 27.23
N HIS A 84 10.84 -1.92 27.75
CA HIS A 84 10.00 -2.01 28.95
C HIS A 84 10.73 -2.65 30.14
N THR A 85 12.07 -2.64 30.18
CA THR A 85 12.86 -3.23 31.29
C THR A 85 12.43 -2.78 32.69
N GLU A 86 12.05 -1.51 32.83
CA GLU A 86 11.62 -0.93 34.12
C GLU A 86 10.16 -1.26 34.48
N GLN A 87 9.43 -2.00 33.65
CA GLN A 87 8.03 -2.36 33.89
C GLN A 87 7.91 -3.68 34.66
N SER A 88 6.99 -3.70 35.61
CA SER A 88 6.56 -4.93 36.30
C SER A 88 5.53 -5.69 35.48
N CYS A 89 5.42 -7.01 35.68
CA CYS A 89 4.47 -7.85 34.95
C CYS A 89 3.03 -7.33 35.08
N VAL A 90 2.67 -6.84 36.27
CA VAL A 90 1.33 -6.32 36.59
C VAL A 90 1.03 -4.96 35.97
N ASP A 91 2.04 -4.22 35.51
CA ASP A 91 1.84 -2.93 34.82
C ASP A 91 1.18 -3.16 33.45
N CYS A 92 1.56 -4.24 32.77
CA CYS A 92 0.98 -4.65 31.49
C CYS A 92 -0.16 -5.65 31.67
N HIS A 93 -0.03 -6.62 32.59
CA HIS A 93 -1.04 -7.64 32.89
C HIS A 93 -1.99 -7.20 34.01
N ASN A 94 -2.56 -6.01 33.87
CA ASN A 94 -3.41 -5.38 34.88
C ASN A 94 -4.81 -6.00 35.04
N THR A 95 -5.16 -7.01 34.23
CA THR A 95 -6.44 -7.76 34.30
C THR A 95 -6.33 -9.05 35.11
N ILE A 96 -5.15 -9.32 35.67
CA ILE A 96 -4.88 -10.50 36.48
C ILE A 96 -5.25 -10.22 37.94
N GLU A 97 -6.22 -10.96 38.48
CA GLU A 97 -6.70 -10.77 39.86
C GLU A 97 -6.11 -11.79 40.87
N GLN A 98 -5.74 -12.99 40.42
CA GLN A 98 -5.28 -14.07 41.30
C GLN A 98 -4.35 -15.08 40.61
N ILE A 99 -3.46 -15.71 41.37
CA ILE A 99 -2.57 -16.81 40.96
C ILE A 99 -2.87 -18.04 41.85
N PRO A 100 -3.16 -19.23 41.30
CA PRO A 100 -3.34 -19.52 39.88
C PRO A 100 -4.52 -18.77 39.26
N HIS A 101 -4.31 -18.37 38.00
CA HIS A 101 -5.26 -17.64 37.18
C HIS A 101 -6.49 -18.50 36.83
N LYS A 102 -7.69 -17.92 36.87
CA LYS A 102 -8.90 -18.57 36.32
C LYS A 102 -8.78 -18.77 34.81
N THR A 103 -9.26 -19.90 34.32
CA THR A 103 -9.40 -20.18 32.88
C THR A 103 -10.35 -19.15 32.26
N LEU A 104 -9.98 -18.62 31.09
CA LEU A 104 -10.82 -17.69 30.33
C LEU A 104 -12.02 -18.44 29.74
N LYS A 105 -13.20 -17.81 29.73
CA LYS A 105 -14.36 -18.35 29.02
C LYS A 105 -14.17 -18.22 27.50
N GLN A 106 -14.92 -18.98 26.73
CA GLN A 106 -14.89 -18.91 25.27
C GLN A 106 -15.21 -17.49 24.79
N GLY A 107 -14.30 -16.87 24.03
CA GLY A 107 -14.41 -15.49 23.56
C GLY A 107 -13.79 -14.43 24.48
N GLU A 108 -13.42 -14.77 25.73
CA GLU A 108 -12.69 -13.86 26.61
C GLU A 108 -11.19 -13.86 26.29
N GLN A 109 -10.57 -12.68 26.29
CA GLN A 109 -9.15 -12.51 26.04
C GLN A 109 -8.49 -11.65 27.13
N ARG A 110 -7.33 -12.10 27.62
CA ARG A 110 -6.41 -11.24 28.39
C ARG A 110 -5.52 -10.51 27.41
N ILE A 111 -5.95 -9.33 26.99
CA ILE A 111 -5.20 -8.48 26.05
C ILE A 111 -4.43 -7.44 26.85
N VAL A 112 -3.13 -7.34 26.61
CA VAL A 112 -2.32 -6.22 27.10
C VAL A 112 -2.59 -5.01 26.21
N GLN A 113 -3.15 -3.94 26.78
CA GLN A 113 -3.46 -2.72 26.05
C GLN A 113 -2.26 -1.77 26.00
N CYS A 114 -1.49 -1.86 24.91
CA CYS A 114 -0.31 -1.02 24.72
C CYS A 114 -0.67 0.48 24.64
N VAL A 115 -1.77 0.81 23.94
CA VAL A 115 -2.15 2.19 23.59
C VAL A 115 -2.49 3.03 24.83
N GLN A 116 -3.23 2.46 25.79
CA GLN A 116 -3.65 3.18 27.00
C GLN A 116 -2.46 3.70 27.82
N CYS A 117 -1.41 2.88 27.98
CA CYS A 117 -0.22 3.29 28.70
C CYS A 117 0.57 4.38 27.93
N HIS A 118 0.76 4.21 26.63
CA HIS A 118 1.49 5.19 25.81
C HIS A 118 0.74 6.52 25.63
N GLU A 119 -0.59 6.53 25.64
CA GLU A 119 -1.41 7.75 25.65
C GLU A 119 -1.27 8.49 26.99
N LYS A 120 -1.31 7.77 28.12
CA LYS A 120 -1.07 8.38 29.44
C LYS A 120 0.33 9.00 29.54
N GLN A 121 1.34 8.33 28.98
CA GLN A 121 2.71 8.87 28.92
C GLN A 121 2.79 10.13 28.04
N SER A 122 2.08 10.18 26.91
CA SER A 122 2.10 11.35 26.02
C SER A 122 1.40 12.55 26.67
N LEU A 123 0.27 12.33 27.35
CA LEU A 123 -0.43 13.37 28.11
C LEU A 123 0.43 13.92 29.26
N ALA A 124 1.13 13.04 29.99
CA ALA A 124 2.04 13.46 31.05
C ALA A 124 3.20 14.32 30.53
N ARG A 125 3.76 14.00 29.35
CA ARG A 125 4.79 14.82 28.69
C ARG A 125 4.24 16.18 28.23
N LYS A 126 3.08 16.20 27.56
CA LYS A 126 2.41 17.46 27.13
C LYS A 126 2.16 18.41 28.30
N GLN A 127 1.78 17.87 29.46
CA GLN A 127 1.57 18.65 30.67
C GLN A 127 2.89 19.17 31.28
N ALA A 128 3.99 18.43 31.14
CA ALA A 128 5.32 18.86 31.56
C ALA A 128 5.91 19.96 30.64
N ASP A 129 5.67 19.88 29.33
CA ASP A 129 6.31 20.73 28.32
C ASP A 129 5.56 22.04 28.01
N ARG A 130 4.35 22.26 28.56
CA ARG A 130 3.52 23.48 28.39
C ARG A 130 3.35 23.94 26.92
N VAL A 131 3.25 23.01 25.97
CA VAL A 131 3.10 23.35 24.54
C VAL A 131 1.62 23.59 24.20
N SER A 132 1.30 24.80 23.72
CA SER A 132 0.00 25.16 23.14
C SER A 132 0.00 24.90 21.62
N PRO A 133 -1.10 24.44 21.00
CA PRO A 133 -1.15 24.19 19.56
C PRO A 133 -1.06 25.49 18.74
N GLU A 134 -0.05 25.61 17.86
CA GLU A 134 0.00 26.63 16.81
C GLU A 134 -0.81 26.19 15.59
N VAL A 135 -1.71 27.04 15.12
CA VAL A 135 -2.48 26.82 13.89
C VAL A 135 -1.71 27.45 12.72
N ASP A 136 -1.27 26.63 11.76
CA ASP A 136 -0.59 27.10 10.56
C ASP A 136 -1.62 27.56 9.50
N ILE A 137 -1.86 28.87 9.47
CA ILE A 137 -2.80 29.53 8.55
C ILE A 137 -2.22 29.83 7.16
N SER A 138 -0.98 29.43 6.87
CA SER A 138 -0.38 29.67 5.54
C SER A 138 -1.11 28.90 4.43
N ARG A 139 -1.70 27.74 4.75
CA ARG A 139 -2.47 26.89 3.81
C ARG A 139 -3.86 27.42 3.48
N THR A 140 -4.45 28.19 4.39
CA THR A 140 -5.73 28.86 4.12
C THR A 140 -5.62 29.92 3.02
N MET A 141 -4.43 30.46 2.77
CA MET A 141 -4.19 31.40 1.66
C MET A 141 -4.21 30.74 0.28
N VAL A 142 -4.16 29.40 0.19
CA VAL A 142 -4.23 28.62 -1.07
C VAL A 142 -5.49 27.75 -1.18
N GLY A 143 -6.52 28.02 -0.37
CA GLY A 143 -7.83 27.36 -0.47
C GLY A 143 -7.87 25.92 0.06
N LEU A 144 -6.85 25.51 0.82
CA LEU A 144 -6.83 24.24 1.54
C LEU A 144 -7.30 24.48 2.99
N PRO A 145 -7.96 23.49 3.63
CA PRO A 145 -8.29 23.61 5.05
C PRO A 145 -7.02 23.91 5.87
N PRO A 146 -7.10 24.75 6.92
CA PRO A 146 -5.96 25.00 7.79
C PRO A 146 -5.49 23.65 8.33
N GLU A 147 -4.20 23.36 8.14
CA GLU A 147 -3.63 22.16 8.71
C GLU A 147 -3.57 22.41 10.22
N LEU A 148 -4.40 21.68 10.96
CA LEU A 148 -4.27 21.59 12.40
C LEU A 148 -2.90 20.95 12.62
N LYS A 149 -1.86 21.75 12.81
CA LYS A 149 -0.63 21.30 13.47
C LYS A 149 -1.04 20.94 14.89
N ILE A 150 -1.61 19.74 15.05
CA ILE A 150 -1.61 19.07 16.34
C ILE A 150 -0.13 18.86 16.62
N LEU A 151 0.45 19.81 17.34
CA LEU A 151 1.79 19.69 17.88
C LEU A 151 1.79 18.43 18.76
N GLU A 152 2.55 17.45 18.27
CA GLU A 152 3.16 16.36 19.02
C GLU A 152 2.19 15.34 19.65
N GLN A 153 1.49 14.58 18.82
CA GLN A 153 1.26 13.18 19.19
C GLN A 153 2.62 12.48 19.25
N SER A 154 2.87 11.69 20.30
CA SER A 154 4.06 10.84 20.31
C SER A 154 4.03 9.95 19.06
N THR A 155 5.18 9.61 18.49
CA THR A 155 5.24 8.72 17.30
C THR A 155 4.41 7.45 17.54
N MET A 156 4.43 6.93 18.76
CA MET A 156 3.62 5.77 19.16
C MET A 156 2.11 6.03 19.12
N GLU A 157 1.63 7.18 19.61
CA GLU A 157 0.21 7.56 19.59
C GLU A 157 -0.31 7.69 18.16
N LYS A 158 0.49 8.33 17.29
CA LYS A 158 0.17 8.46 15.86
C LYS A 158 0.08 7.09 15.17
N GLU A 159 1.12 6.27 15.31
CA GLU A 159 1.13 4.95 14.68
C GLU A 159 0.10 3.98 15.29
N ALA A 160 -0.22 4.11 16.58
CA ALA A 160 -1.33 3.39 17.20
C ALA A 160 -2.67 3.79 16.59
N GLY A 161 -2.91 5.08 16.37
CA GLY A 161 -4.10 5.57 15.66
C GLY A 161 -4.21 5.02 14.24
N HIS A 162 -3.10 5.00 13.49
CA HIS A 162 -3.04 4.38 12.16
C HIS A 162 -3.40 2.90 12.20
N TYR A 163 -2.82 2.16 13.15
CA TYR A 163 -3.12 0.74 13.35
C TYR A 163 -4.59 0.50 13.70
N LEU A 164 -5.18 1.29 14.59
CA LEU A 164 -6.60 1.17 14.95
C LEU A 164 -7.53 1.44 13.75
N ALA A 165 -7.10 2.26 12.79
CA ALA A 165 -7.81 2.49 11.53
C ALA A 165 -7.54 1.42 10.45
N SER A 166 -6.59 0.51 10.69
CA SER A 166 -6.18 -0.51 9.72
C SER A 166 -7.11 -1.73 9.69
N ILE A 167 -6.99 -2.54 8.64
CA ILE A 167 -7.68 -3.82 8.54
C ILE A 167 -7.21 -4.81 9.62
N HIS A 168 -6.00 -4.65 10.15
CA HIS A 168 -5.46 -5.54 11.18
C HIS A 168 -6.13 -5.36 12.55
N ALA A 169 -6.62 -4.16 12.86
CA ALA A 169 -7.38 -3.91 14.09
C ALA A 169 -8.87 -4.32 13.99
N GLN A 170 -9.34 -4.72 12.80
CA GLN A 170 -10.73 -5.15 12.61
C GLN A 170 -10.96 -6.56 13.18
N PRO A 171 -12.19 -6.85 13.64
CA PRO A 171 -12.59 -8.21 14.02
C PRO A 171 -12.41 -9.20 12.86
N ARG A 172 -11.97 -10.41 13.18
CA ARG A 172 -11.89 -11.53 12.24
C ARG A 172 -13.29 -11.97 11.86
N GLU A 173 -13.44 -12.35 10.59
CA GLU A 173 -14.69 -12.91 10.04
C GLU A 173 -14.91 -14.40 10.41
N ASP A 174 -14.11 -14.95 11.33
CA ASP A 174 -14.17 -16.35 11.76
C ASP A 174 -15.11 -16.60 12.96
N GLY A 175 -15.81 -15.56 13.42
CA GLY A 175 -16.72 -15.62 14.56
C GLY A 175 -16.02 -15.80 15.93
N SER A 176 -14.68 -15.76 15.96
CA SER A 176 -13.90 -15.94 17.20
C SER A 176 -13.92 -14.72 18.13
N GLY A 177 -14.41 -13.57 17.66
CA GLY A 177 -14.34 -12.29 18.37
C GLY A 177 -12.93 -11.70 18.46
N ARG A 178 -11.93 -12.34 17.85
CA ARG A 178 -10.53 -11.86 17.81
C ARG A 178 -10.37 -10.80 16.74
N ILE A 179 -9.40 -9.91 16.90
CA ILE A 179 -8.97 -9.01 15.82
C ILE A 179 -7.95 -9.69 14.89
N ASN A 180 -7.78 -9.16 13.68
CA ASN A 180 -6.92 -9.74 12.64
C ASN A 180 -5.45 -9.88 13.09
N ALA A 181 -4.83 -8.85 13.65
CA ALA A 181 -3.52 -8.91 14.29
C ALA A 181 -3.39 -7.82 15.37
N THR A 182 -2.74 -8.12 16.49
CA THR A 182 -2.47 -7.21 17.62
C THR A 182 -1.10 -6.55 17.50
N CYS A 183 -0.82 -5.55 18.35
CA CYS A 183 0.51 -4.94 18.45
C CYS A 183 1.60 -6.00 18.71
N ALA A 184 1.32 -6.97 19.57
CA ALA A 184 2.24 -8.02 19.97
C ALA A 184 2.51 -9.05 18.86
N ASP A 185 1.55 -9.23 17.94
CA ASP A 185 1.72 -10.08 16.76
C ASP A 185 2.73 -9.49 15.75
N CYS A 186 3.15 -8.24 15.92
CA CYS A 186 4.17 -7.60 15.07
C CYS A 186 5.42 -7.17 15.84
N HIS A 187 5.26 -6.56 17.01
CA HIS A 187 6.34 -5.97 17.79
C HIS A 187 6.92 -6.90 18.86
N GLY A 188 6.34 -8.09 19.05
CA GLY A 188 6.72 -9.00 20.13
C GLY A 188 5.90 -8.79 21.40
N THR A 189 6.03 -9.70 22.36
CA THR A 189 5.27 -9.65 23.63
C THR A 189 6.11 -9.09 24.77
N HIS A 190 7.34 -9.60 24.91
CA HIS A 190 8.27 -9.22 25.98
C HIS A 190 9.61 -8.73 25.42
N ASP A 191 9.79 -8.77 24.10
CA ASP A 191 11.01 -8.49 23.35
C ASP A 191 10.85 -7.26 22.44
N ILE A 192 10.09 -6.26 22.93
CA ILE A 192 9.77 -5.06 22.16
C ILE A 192 11.02 -4.19 22.00
N VAL A 193 11.44 -4.04 20.74
CA VAL A 193 12.66 -3.31 20.37
C VAL A 193 12.42 -1.81 20.16
N GLN A 194 13.46 -1.00 20.41
CA GLN A 194 13.41 0.43 20.12
C GLN A 194 13.67 0.68 18.63
N MET A 195 12.79 1.44 17.99
CA MET A 195 13.02 1.91 16.63
C MET A 195 14.19 2.93 16.64
N LYS A 196 15.22 2.72 15.78
CA LYS A 196 16.50 3.46 15.66
C LYS A 196 17.72 2.87 16.39
N THR A 197 17.68 1.61 16.82
CA THR A 197 18.87 0.88 17.32
C THR A 197 19.35 -0.15 16.28
N ALA A 198 20.49 -0.82 16.52
CA ALA A 198 20.92 -1.96 15.71
C ALA A 198 19.86 -3.08 15.67
N ASP A 199 19.09 -3.24 16.74
CA ASP A 199 17.98 -4.21 16.79
C ASP A 199 16.86 -3.82 15.82
N SER A 200 16.69 -2.52 15.53
CA SER A 200 15.71 -2.06 14.54
C SER A 200 16.11 -2.40 13.09
N GLU A 201 17.41 -2.51 12.79
CA GLU A 201 17.89 -3.00 11.50
C GLU A 201 17.57 -4.50 11.35
N SER A 202 17.84 -5.27 12.40
CA SER A 202 17.48 -6.70 12.45
C SER A 202 15.97 -6.90 12.35
N PHE A 203 15.19 -6.09 13.04
CA PHE A 203 13.73 -6.08 12.96
C PHE A 203 13.24 -5.77 11.54
N ARG A 204 13.82 -4.77 10.87
CA ARG A 204 13.51 -4.43 9.47
C ARG A 204 13.79 -5.61 8.55
N LEU A 205 14.95 -6.24 8.64
CA LEU A 205 15.29 -7.41 7.82
C LEU A 205 14.40 -8.62 8.11
N ASN A 206 13.87 -8.73 9.34
CA ASN A 206 12.94 -9.78 9.74
C ASN A 206 11.46 -9.45 9.44
N THR A 207 11.14 -8.21 9.05
CA THR A 207 9.76 -7.76 8.76
C THR A 207 9.01 -8.69 7.80
N PRO A 208 9.62 -9.20 6.70
CA PRO A 208 8.95 -10.17 5.84
C PRO A 208 8.51 -11.45 6.57
N GLN A 209 9.31 -11.96 7.51
CA GLN A 209 8.94 -13.14 8.31
C GLN A 209 7.80 -12.84 9.27
N ILE A 210 7.79 -11.65 9.87
CA ILE A 210 6.73 -11.20 10.78
C ILE A 210 5.38 -11.20 10.06
N CYS A 211 5.31 -10.53 8.89
CA CYS A 211 4.10 -10.50 8.06
C CYS A 211 3.73 -11.89 7.55
N GLY A 212 4.74 -12.67 7.15
CA GLY A 212 4.58 -13.99 6.56
C GLY A 212 4.08 -15.08 7.50
N ARG A 213 4.02 -14.84 8.82
CA ARG A 213 3.35 -15.74 9.77
C ARG A 213 1.85 -15.91 9.46
N CYS A 214 1.24 -14.88 8.88
CA CYS A 214 -0.15 -14.91 8.43
C CYS A 214 -0.25 -14.86 6.90
N HIS A 215 0.66 -14.15 6.24
CA HIS A 215 0.71 -13.98 4.78
C HIS A 215 1.72 -14.93 4.12
N GLU A 216 1.57 -16.23 4.36
CA GLU A 216 2.55 -17.25 3.94
C GLU A 216 2.77 -17.29 2.43
N LYS A 217 1.68 -17.11 1.66
CA LYS A 217 1.72 -17.11 0.20
C LYS A 217 2.54 -15.93 -0.32
N GLU A 218 2.26 -14.73 0.18
CA GLU A 218 2.95 -13.51 -0.20
C GLU A 218 4.42 -13.56 0.21
N LEU A 219 4.74 -14.11 1.40
CA LEU A 219 6.11 -14.34 1.82
C LEU A 219 6.84 -15.29 0.87
N LYS A 220 6.21 -16.39 0.47
CA LYS A 220 6.79 -17.35 -0.46
C LYS A 220 7.15 -16.68 -1.79
N ASP A 221 6.25 -15.88 -2.35
CA ASP A 221 6.49 -15.14 -3.58
C ASP A 221 7.58 -14.07 -3.41
N TYR A 222 7.52 -13.29 -2.32
CA TYR A 222 8.50 -12.26 -1.97
C TYR A 222 9.92 -12.82 -1.86
N THR A 223 10.10 -13.97 -1.22
CA THR A 223 11.44 -14.57 -1.07
C THR A 223 12.07 -15.01 -2.39
N GLN A 224 11.29 -15.17 -3.46
CA GLN A 224 11.77 -15.46 -4.81
C GLN A 224 12.06 -14.20 -5.63
N SER A 225 11.58 -13.03 -5.19
CA SER A 225 11.80 -11.76 -5.86
C SER A 225 13.23 -11.25 -5.72
N VAL A 226 13.58 -10.25 -6.53
CA VAL A 226 14.87 -9.55 -6.43
C VAL A 226 15.03 -8.79 -5.11
N HIS A 227 13.93 -8.25 -4.56
CA HIS A 227 13.94 -7.56 -3.28
C HIS A 227 14.14 -8.54 -2.12
N GLY A 228 13.36 -9.63 -2.08
CA GLY A 228 13.50 -10.65 -1.04
C GLY A 228 14.84 -11.38 -1.10
N ALA A 229 15.39 -11.61 -2.30
CA ALA A 229 16.75 -12.12 -2.45
C ALA A 229 17.79 -11.16 -1.87
N ALA A 230 17.64 -9.84 -2.08
CA ALA A 230 18.53 -8.83 -1.52
C ALA A 230 18.48 -8.75 0.01
N VAL A 231 17.28 -8.80 0.60
CA VAL A 231 17.10 -8.83 2.07
C VAL A 231 17.68 -10.13 2.65
N LYS A 232 17.20 -11.29 2.19
CA LYS A 232 17.51 -12.58 2.83
C LYS A 232 18.94 -13.08 2.57
N ARG A 233 19.49 -12.86 1.37
CA ARG A 233 20.80 -13.42 0.98
C ARG A 233 21.96 -12.44 1.21
N HIS A 234 21.68 -11.14 1.21
CA HIS A 234 22.71 -10.11 1.24
C HIS A 234 22.59 -9.14 2.41
N GLY A 235 21.53 -9.24 3.24
CA GLY A 235 21.36 -8.37 4.41
C GLY A 235 21.22 -6.89 4.04
N LYS A 236 20.75 -6.59 2.83
CA LYS A 236 20.67 -5.23 2.30
C LYS A 236 19.51 -4.46 2.92
N LEU A 237 19.81 -3.50 3.80
CA LEU A 237 18.81 -2.66 4.46
C LEU A 237 18.05 -1.74 3.49
N GLU A 238 18.69 -1.39 2.38
CA GLU A 238 18.12 -0.59 1.29
C GLU A 238 17.15 -1.37 0.40
N ALA A 239 17.13 -2.70 0.49
CA ALA A 239 16.19 -3.50 -0.27
C ALA A 239 14.78 -3.37 0.30
N ALA A 240 13.79 -3.30 -0.59
CA ALA A 240 12.40 -3.10 -0.19
C ALA A 240 11.85 -4.29 0.61
N VAL A 241 11.27 -4.03 1.76
CA VAL A 241 10.46 -4.95 2.58
C VAL A 241 8.97 -4.63 2.46
N CYS A 242 8.11 -5.44 3.07
CA CYS A 242 6.65 -5.30 2.99
C CYS A 242 6.18 -3.87 3.33
N SER A 243 6.79 -3.25 4.35
CA SER A 243 6.42 -1.92 4.85
C SER A 243 6.86 -0.75 3.94
N ASP A 244 7.67 -1.01 2.91
CA ASP A 244 8.11 0.04 1.99
C ASP A 244 7.10 0.23 0.84
N CYS A 245 6.33 -0.82 0.52
CA CYS A 245 5.25 -0.75 -0.48
C CYS A 245 3.87 -0.62 0.19
N HIS A 246 3.66 -1.26 1.33
CA HIS A 246 2.46 -1.13 2.15
C HIS A 246 2.81 -0.33 3.41
N SER A 247 1.94 0.55 3.91
CA SER A 247 2.18 1.19 5.22
C SER A 247 2.35 0.13 6.31
N ALA A 248 3.19 0.35 7.33
CA ALA A 248 3.38 -0.62 8.41
C ALA A 248 2.17 -0.68 9.36
N HIS A 249 1.59 0.48 9.67
CA HIS A 249 0.48 0.61 10.63
C HIS A 249 -0.82 1.02 9.97
N GLN A 250 -0.82 1.67 8.80
CA GLN A 250 -2.04 2.10 8.11
C GLN A 250 -2.41 1.16 6.94
N ILE A 251 -2.46 -0.15 7.22
CA ILE A 251 -2.75 -1.17 6.20
C ILE A 251 -4.25 -1.21 5.91
N ALA A 252 -4.63 -1.02 4.65
CA ALA A 252 -6.00 -1.19 4.17
C ALA A 252 -6.09 -2.32 3.15
N SER A 253 -7.32 -2.73 2.79
CA SER A 253 -7.54 -3.83 1.84
C SER A 253 -6.90 -3.54 0.48
N PRO A 254 -6.18 -4.51 -0.13
CA PRO A 254 -5.55 -4.36 -1.44
C PRO A 254 -6.55 -4.16 -2.58
N GLU A 255 -7.84 -4.43 -2.34
CA GLU A 255 -8.91 -4.22 -3.32
C GLU A 255 -9.27 -2.75 -3.50
N GLN A 256 -8.94 -1.90 -2.51
CA GLN A 256 -9.28 -0.49 -2.53
C GLN A 256 -8.38 0.29 -3.50
N ASP A 257 -8.99 1.17 -4.29
CA ASP A 257 -8.27 1.94 -5.31
C ASP A 257 -7.20 2.86 -4.72
N GLN A 258 -7.47 3.46 -3.56
CA GLN A 258 -6.49 4.29 -2.84
C GLN A 258 -5.22 3.51 -2.48
N VAL A 259 -5.35 2.22 -2.11
CA VAL A 259 -4.20 1.37 -1.77
C VAL A 259 -3.39 1.04 -3.01
N LYS A 260 -4.06 0.67 -4.11
CA LYS A 260 -3.40 0.39 -5.40
C LYS A 260 -2.59 1.59 -5.91
N LEU A 261 -3.14 2.79 -5.77
CA LEU A 261 -2.47 4.02 -6.19
C LEU A 261 -1.31 4.36 -5.25
N ALA A 262 -1.49 4.25 -3.93
CA ALA A 262 -0.41 4.47 -2.97
C ALA A 262 0.78 3.53 -3.19
N ILE A 263 0.54 2.23 -3.46
CA ILE A 263 1.61 1.28 -3.78
C ILE A 263 2.39 1.69 -5.04
N THR A 264 1.70 2.22 -6.05
CA THR A 264 2.34 2.69 -7.30
C THR A 264 3.29 3.85 -7.02
N GLU A 265 2.89 4.76 -6.13
CA GLU A 265 3.70 5.91 -5.70
C GLU A 265 4.90 5.46 -4.85
N ASN A 266 4.71 4.45 -3.99
CA ASN A 266 5.75 3.96 -3.09
C ASN A 266 6.95 3.35 -3.84
N CYS A 267 6.75 2.84 -5.06
CA CYS A 267 7.86 2.41 -5.93
C CYS A 267 8.84 3.57 -6.20
N GLY A 268 8.35 4.81 -6.30
CA GLY A 268 9.13 6.00 -6.66
C GLY A 268 10.10 6.46 -5.59
N SER A 269 9.97 5.99 -4.35
CA SER A 269 10.93 6.25 -3.27
C SER A 269 12.34 5.74 -3.60
N CYS A 270 12.42 4.67 -4.41
CA CYS A 270 13.68 4.05 -4.85
C CYS A 270 13.83 4.04 -6.40
N HIS A 271 12.73 3.99 -7.15
CA HIS A 271 12.69 3.91 -8.62
C HIS A 271 12.21 5.22 -9.26
N GLU A 272 12.86 6.33 -8.90
CA GLU A 272 12.40 7.68 -9.25
C GLU A 272 12.32 7.92 -10.77
N GLU A 273 13.35 7.52 -11.51
CA GLU A 273 13.42 7.72 -12.97
C GLU A 273 12.42 6.83 -13.74
N GLU A 274 12.24 5.59 -13.27
CA GLU A 274 11.23 4.67 -13.82
C GLU A 274 9.81 5.18 -13.58
N VAL A 275 9.53 5.76 -12.41
CA VAL A 275 8.23 6.36 -12.11
C VAL A 275 7.99 7.62 -12.95
N LYS A 276 8.99 8.48 -13.13
CA LYS A 276 8.89 9.65 -14.03
C LYS A 276 8.54 9.25 -15.46
N SER A 277 9.23 8.25 -16.01
CA SER A 277 8.95 7.75 -17.36
C SER A 277 7.59 7.05 -17.45
N TYR A 278 7.21 6.25 -16.46
CA TYR A 278 5.88 5.64 -16.38
C TYR A 278 4.76 6.68 -16.35
N ARG A 279 4.91 7.78 -15.58
CA ARG A 279 3.96 8.90 -15.52
C ARG A 279 3.78 9.64 -16.83
N SER A 280 4.75 9.55 -17.74
CA SER A 280 4.60 10.10 -19.10
C SER A 280 3.76 9.22 -20.03
N THR A 281 3.46 7.99 -19.62
CA THR A 281 2.57 7.09 -20.36
C THR A 281 1.12 7.34 -20.02
N TYR A 282 0.22 6.92 -20.92
CA TYR A 282 -1.23 6.96 -20.65
C TYR A 282 -1.61 6.26 -19.34
N HIS A 283 -0.99 5.10 -19.05
CA HIS A 283 -1.26 4.37 -17.82
C HIS A 283 -0.90 5.19 -16.57
N GLY A 284 0.29 5.80 -16.56
CA GLY A 284 0.73 6.64 -15.44
C GLY A 284 -0.07 7.92 -15.30
N GLN A 285 -0.42 8.59 -16.41
CA GLN A 285 -1.22 9.81 -16.40
C GLN A 285 -2.60 9.59 -15.75
N VAL A 286 -3.31 8.52 -16.14
CA VAL A 286 -4.64 8.26 -15.57
C VAL A 286 -4.56 7.74 -14.13
N ALA A 287 -3.50 6.99 -13.78
CA ALA A 287 -3.24 6.59 -12.40
C ALA A 287 -3.00 7.80 -11.49
N GLN A 288 -2.20 8.77 -11.94
CA GLN A 288 -1.94 10.02 -11.23
C GLN A 288 -3.22 10.85 -11.02
N LEU A 289 -4.18 10.74 -11.95
CA LEU A 289 -5.51 11.36 -11.85
C LEU A 289 -6.52 10.54 -11.02
N GLY A 290 -6.07 9.51 -10.30
CA GLY A 290 -6.87 8.75 -9.35
C GLY A 290 -7.55 7.51 -9.93
N TYR A 291 -7.20 7.05 -11.12
CA TYR A 291 -7.78 5.84 -11.71
C TYR A 291 -6.91 4.61 -11.50
N ALA A 292 -7.29 3.74 -10.56
CA ALA A 292 -6.50 2.57 -10.19
C ALA A 292 -6.60 1.38 -11.16
N HIS A 293 -7.60 1.36 -12.04
CA HIS A 293 -7.89 0.27 -12.97
C HIS A 293 -7.15 0.41 -14.31
N THR A 294 -5.88 0.73 -14.22
CA THR A 294 -4.93 0.80 -15.33
C THR A 294 -3.67 0.02 -14.96
N ALA A 295 -2.79 -0.27 -15.90
CA ALA A 295 -1.57 -0.99 -15.58
C ALA A 295 -0.65 -0.13 -14.71
N LYS A 296 -0.26 -0.66 -13.55
CA LYS A 296 0.67 -0.09 -12.57
C LYS A 296 1.97 -0.88 -12.58
N CYS A 297 2.95 -0.46 -11.78
CA CYS A 297 4.25 -1.13 -11.65
C CYS A 297 4.08 -2.64 -11.41
N ALA A 298 3.24 -3.00 -10.43
CA ALA A 298 3.00 -4.38 -10.01
C ALA A 298 2.26 -5.24 -11.05
N ASP A 299 1.48 -4.64 -11.94
CA ASP A 299 0.76 -5.38 -13.01
C ASP A 299 1.71 -5.80 -14.14
N CYS A 300 2.80 -5.04 -14.35
CA CYS A 300 3.83 -5.38 -15.33
C CYS A 300 4.97 -6.21 -14.72
N HIS A 301 5.37 -5.91 -13.47
CA HIS A 301 6.56 -6.48 -12.83
C HIS A 301 6.28 -7.60 -11.82
N ALA A 302 5.02 -7.99 -11.62
CA ALA A 302 4.50 -8.83 -10.54
C ALA A 302 4.70 -8.23 -9.14
N ALA A 303 3.62 -8.11 -8.36
CA ALA A 303 3.58 -7.44 -7.06
C ALA A 303 4.61 -7.99 -6.04
N HIS A 304 4.45 -9.25 -5.63
CA HIS A 304 5.33 -9.88 -4.63
C HIS A 304 6.47 -10.70 -5.25
N ASN A 305 6.45 -10.99 -6.56
CA ASN A 305 7.47 -11.84 -7.21
C ASN A 305 8.21 -11.06 -8.30
N THR A 306 8.67 -9.85 -7.98
CA THR A 306 9.39 -9.01 -8.95
C THR A 306 10.72 -9.64 -9.34
N ARG A 307 10.90 -9.89 -10.64
CA ARG A 307 12.09 -10.53 -11.22
C ARG A 307 12.84 -9.57 -12.14
N LYS A 308 14.12 -9.84 -12.36
CA LYS A 308 14.92 -9.10 -13.35
C LYS A 308 14.34 -9.32 -14.76
N LYS A 309 14.47 -8.30 -15.63
CA LYS A 309 13.90 -8.33 -16.99
C LYS A 309 14.46 -9.43 -17.89
N ASP A 310 15.65 -9.93 -17.59
CA ASP A 310 16.37 -11.00 -18.30
C ASP A 310 16.00 -12.40 -17.79
N ASN A 311 15.21 -12.49 -16.73
CA ASN A 311 14.70 -13.76 -16.23
C ASN A 311 13.52 -14.24 -17.10
N PRO A 312 13.56 -15.46 -17.67
CA PRO A 312 12.50 -15.99 -18.53
C PRO A 312 11.11 -16.06 -17.89
N ASP A 313 11.03 -16.11 -16.56
CA ASP A 313 9.76 -16.15 -15.83
C ASP A 313 9.23 -14.74 -15.47
N ALA A 314 9.97 -13.67 -15.76
CA ALA A 314 9.50 -12.32 -15.50
C ALA A 314 8.33 -11.96 -16.44
N GLN A 315 7.28 -11.30 -15.92
CA GLN A 315 6.16 -10.82 -16.73
C GLN A 315 6.60 -9.84 -17.84
N VAL A 316 7.69 -9.09 -17.60
CA VAL A 316 8.30 -8.17 -18.58
C VAL A 316 9.35 -8.82 -19.49
N TYR A 317 9.57 -10.14 -19.39
CA TYR A 317 10.47 -10.85 -20.30
C TYR A 317 9.90 -10.81 -21.74
N PRO A 318 10.72 -10.64 -22.80
CA PRO A 318 10.24 -10.43 -24.16
C PRO A 318 9.19 -11.44 -24.64
N ASP A 319 9.35 -12.72 -24.31
CA ASP A 319 8.42 -13.78 -24.72
C ASP A 319 7.10 -13.77 -23.93
N ASN A 320 7.09 -13.15 -22.75
CA ASN A 320 5.92 -13.04 -21.87
C ASN A 320 5.11 -11.76 -22.10
N LEU A 321 5.68 -10.73 -22.73
CA LEU A 321 5.04 -9.42 -22.87
C LEU A 321 3.64 -9.49 -23.49
N VAL A 322 3.46 -10.29 -24.55
CA VAL A 322 2.15 -10.42 -25.20
C VAL A 322 1.11 -11.00 -24.23
N LYS A 323 1.51 -11.98 -23.42
CA LYS A 323 0.64 -12.57 -22.39
C LYS A 323 0.28 -11.55 -21.32
N THR A 324 1.27 -10.81 -20.81
CA THR A 324 1.09 -9.77 -19.80
C THR A 324 0.14 -8.67 -20.31
N CYS A 325 0.35 -8.15 -21.52
CA CYS A 325 -0.54 -7.13 -22.10
C CYS A 325 -1.97 -7.67 -22.33
N LYS A 326 -2.13 -8.97 -22.65
CA LYS A 326 -3.45 -9.61 -22.88
C LYS A 326 -4.30 -9.76 -21.62
N GLU A 327 -3.76 -9.50 -20.43
CA GLU A 327 -4.57 -9.43 -19.22
C GLU A 327 -5.66 -8.37 -19.36
N CYS A 328 -5.33 -7.21 -19.96
CA CYS A 328 -6.29 -6.15 -20.28
C CYS A 328 -6.55 -6.00 -21.79
N HIS A 329 -5.50 -6.01 -22.62
CA HIS A 329 -5.60 -5.82 -24.08
C HIS A 329 -5.75 -7.15 -24.82
N LYS A 330 -6.97 -7.70 -24.88
CA LYS A 330 -7.25 -9.03 -25.45
C LYS A 330 -6.73 -9.25 -26.87
N GLN A 331 -6.61 -8.18 -27.66
CA GLN A 331 -6.13 -8.21 -29.04
C GLN A 331 -4.65 -7.79 -29.18
N ALA A 332 -3.88 -7.74 -28.09
CA ALA A 332 -2.46 -7.36 -28.16
C ALA A 332 -1.66 -8.32 -29.06
N THR A 333 -0.87 -7.74 -29.95
CA THR A 333 -0.01 -8.44 -30.92
C THR A 333 1.47 -8.22 -30.58
N ALA A 334 2.37 -8.92 -31.28
CA ALA A 334 3.81 -8.71 -31.14
C ALA A 334 4.25 -7.26 -31.46
N SER A 335 3.54 -6.56 -32.36
CA SER A 335 3.80 -5.15 -32.65
C SER A 335 3.30 -4.23 -31.53
N PHE A 336 2.20 -4.59 -30.86
CA PHE A 336 1.62 -3.82 -29.76
C PHE A 336 2.60 -3.72 -28.58
N VAL A 337 3.27 -4.82 -28.25
CA VAL A 337 4.20 -4.90 -27.11
C VAL A 337 5.56 -4.24 -27.35
N LYS A 338 5.79 -3.67 -28.55
CA LYS A 338 6.98 -2.82 -28.81
C LYS A 338 6.89 -1.46 -28.15
N PHE A 339 5.71 -1.10 -27.63
CA PHE A 339 5.53 0.08 -26.77
C PHE A 339 6.53 0.03 -25.62
N GLN A 340 7.15 1.17 -25.30
CA GLN A 340 8.18 1.28 -24.25
C GLN A 340 7.61 2.04 -23.03
N PRO A 341 7.18 1.35 -21.96
CA PRO A 341 6.55 2.01 -20.80
C PRO A 341 7.48 2.89 -19.96
N HIS A 342 8.79 2.72 -20.12
CA HIS A 342 9.83 3.52 -19.46
C HIS A 342 10.67 4.32 -20.45
N GLY A 343 10.14 4.56 -21.65
CA GLY A 343 10.79 5.39 -22.65
C GLY A 343 10.89 6.85 -22.20
N ASN A 344 12.01 7.51 -22.48
CA ASN A 344 12.15 8.95 -22.26
C ASN A 344 12.88 9.62 -23.44
N THR A 345 12.75 10.94 -23.53
CA THR A 345 13.32 11.77 -24.61
C THR A 345 14.62 12.47 -24.23
N HIS A 346 15.16 12.22 -23.03
CA HIS A 346 16.32 12.90 -22.47
C HIS A 346 17.58 12.02 -22.45
N ASP A 347 17.43 10.70 -22.59
CA ASP A 347 18.52 9.72 -22.63
C ASP A 347 18.78 9.23 -24.07
N PHE A 348 19.77 9.84 -24.73
CA PHE A 348 20.19 9.42 -26.06
C PHE A 348 20.83 8.02 -26.08
N LYS A 349 21.49 7.59 -25.00
CA LYS A 349 22.21 6.30 -24.96
C LYS A 349 21.24 5.13 -24.94
N ARG A 350 20.16 5.26 -24.17
CA ARG A 350 19.14 4.21 -24.03
C ARG A 350 18.03 4.33 -25.06
N PHE A 351 17.69 5.55 -25.48
CA PHE A 351 16.53 5.84 -26.33
C PHE A 351 16.85 6.82 -27.50
N PRO A 352 17.79 6.47 -28.40
CA PRO A 352 18.25 7.40 -29.44
C PRO A 352 17.13 7.87 -30.37
N ALA A 353 16.22 6.98 -30.77
CA ALA A 353 15.12 7.32 -31.68
C ALA A 353 14.13 8.33 -31.06
N MET A 354 13.77 8.17 -29.79
CA MET A 354 12.87 9.09 -29.08
C MET A 354 13.55 10.45 -28.85
N TRP A 355 14.82 10.45 -28.48
CA TRP A 355 15.60 11.67 -28.31
C TRP A 355 15.66 12.47 -29.62
N ILE A 356 16.05 11.83 -30.74
CA ILE A 356 16.16 12.49 -32.06
C ILE A 356 14.81 13.05 -32.47
N THR A 357 13.75 12.24 -32.37
CA THR A 357 12.39 12.65 -32.74
C THR A 357 11.93 13.84 -31.91
N SER A 358 12.19 13.82 -30.59
CA SER A 358 11.83 14.91 -29.69
C SER A 358 12.55 16.20 -30.05
N LYS A 359 13.88 16.16 -30.25
CA LYS A 359 14.65 17.35 -30.64
C LYS A 359 14.19 17.90 -31.99
N PHE A 360 13.97 17.02 -32.97
CA PHE A 360 13.43 17.40 -34.26
C PHE A 360 12.07 18.12 -34.14
N MET A 361 11.12 17.54 -33.39
CA MET A 361 9.79 18.12 -33.22
C MET A 361 9.82 19.47 -32.49
N ILE A 362 10.66 19.59 -31.45
CA ILE A 362 10.84 20.86 -30.72
C ILE A 362 11.43 21.93 -31.65
N THR A 363 12.46 21.59 -32.44
CA THR A 363 13.04 22.51 -33.41
C THR A 363 12.04 22.91 -34.49
N LEU A 364 11.27 21.96 -35.01
CA LEU A 364 10.22 22.24 -35.99
C LEU A 364 9.19 23.21 -35.43
N LEU A 365 8.68 22.97 -34.23
CA LEU A 365 7.73 23.86 -33.54
C LEU A 365 8.30 25.25 -33.33
N ALA A 366 9.54 25.37 -32.85
CA ALA A 366 10.19 26.66 -32.63
C ALA A 366 10.32 27.45 -33.93
N VAL A 367 10.77 26.80 -35.01
CA VAL A 367 10.93 27.45 -36.33
C VAL A 367 9.59 27.91 -36.89
N VAL A 368 8.57 27.05 -36.85
CA VAL A 368 7.23 27.38 -37.35
C VAL A 368 6.64 28.56 -36.57
N PHE A 369 6.69 28.54 -35.24
CA PHE A 369 6.16 29.65 -34.44
C PHE A 369 6.93 30.95 -34.67
N LEU A 370 8.26 30.92 -34.73
CA LEU A 370 9.06 32.11 -35.02
C LEU A 370 8.73 32.70 -36.40
N PHE A 371 8.55 31.85 -37.41
CA PHE A 371 8.17 32.29 -38.75
C PHE A 371 6.78 32.93 -38.77
N PHE A 372 5.75 32.26 -38.23
CA PHE A 372 4.38 32.77 -38.28
C PHE A 372 4.17 33.98 -37.39
N TRP A 373 4.75 34.00 -36.18
CA TRP A 373 4.70 35.20 -35.33
C TRP A 373 5.45 36.37 -35.96
N GLY A 374 6.61 36.11 -36.59
CA GLY A 374 7.33 37.12 -37.35
C GLY A 374 6.49 37.67 -38.51
N HIS A 375 5.88 36.79 -39.31
CA HIS A 375 4.98 37.17 -40.40
C HIS A 375 3.79 37.99 -39.90
N SER A 376 3.09 37.54 -38.85
CA SER A 376 1.95 38.27 -38.28
C SER A 376 2.36 39.63 -37.71
N LEU A 377 3.52 39.73 -37.05
CA LEU A 377 4.02 41.01 -36.54
C LEU A 377 4.34 41.99 -37.68
N LEU A 378 4.98 41.50 -38.75
CA LEU A 378 5.25 42.31 -39.94
C LEU A 378 3.96 42.73 -40.65
N TRP A 379 2.96 41.83 -40.72
CA TRP A 379 1.65 42.12 -41.28
C TRP A 379 0.90 43.17 -40.44
N PHE A 380 0.83 43.02 -39.12
CA PHE A 380 0.24 44.03 -38.23
C PHE A 380 0.92 45.40 -38.35
N LYS A 381 2.25 45.42 -38.48
CA LYS A 381 3.01 46.65 -38.72
C LYS A 381 2.66 47.29 -40.06
N ARG A 382 2.41 46.49 -41.10
CA ARG A 382 1.97 46.97 -42.41
C ARG A 382 0.55 47.53 -42.34
N GLU A 383 -0.38 46.76 -41.78
CA GLU A 383 -1.79 47.14 -41.59
C GLU A 383 -1.92 48.44 -40.76
N SER A 384 -1.12 48.59 -39.71
CA SER A 384 -1.11 49.81 -38.87
C SER A 384 -0.64 51.07 -39.61
N LYS A 385 0.03 50.91 -40.76
CA LYS A 385 0.49 52.02 -41.61
C LYS A 385 -0.46 52.32 -42.78
N GLU A 386 -1.37 51.41 -43.10
CA GLU A 386 -2.36 51.60 -44.16
C GLU A 386 -3.57 52.38 -43.61
N PRO A 387 -4.10 53.39 -44.33
CA PRO A 387 -5.28 54.13 -43.89
C PRO A 387 -6.49 53.19 -43.84
N LYS A 388 -7.16 53.14 -42.69
CA LYS A 388 -8.35 52.31 -42.46
C LYS A 388 -9.40 52.59 -43.54
N HIS A 389 -9.82 51.55 -44.27
CA HIS A 389 -10.85 51.67 -45.28
C HIS A 389 -12.18 52.15 -44.67
N THR A 390 -12.79 53.12 -45.32
CA THR A 390 -14.08 53.73 -44.96
C THR A 390 -15.20 52.69 -44.98
N ILE A 391 -15.97 52.64 -43.89
CA ILE A 391 -17.15 51.77 -43.73
C ILE A 391 -18.26 52.27 -44.66
N MET A 392 -18.83 51.38 -45.48
CA MET A 392 -20.01 51.66 -46.30
C MET A 392 -21.29 51.68 -45.45
N THR A 393 -22.00 52.81 -45.46
CA THR A 393 -23.37 52.98 -44.96
C THR A 393 -24.37 52.73 -46.08
N VAL A 394 -25.44 51.97 -45.82
CA VAL A 394 -26.61 51.95 -46.72
C VAL A 394 -27.92 51.87 -45.93
N ALA A 395 -28.79 52.87 -46.17
CA ALA A 395 -30.21 52.92 -45.80
C ALA A 395 -30.54 52.57 -44.33
N GLY A 396 -29.91 53.25 -43.37
CA GLY A 396 -30.23 53.05 -41.96
C GLY A 396 -29.43 51.90 -41.36
N GLU A 397 -29.62 50.64 -41.80
CA GLU A 397 -28.75 49.51 -41.43
C GLU A 397 -28.80 48.41 -42.51
N LYS A 398 -27.64 47.88 -42.93
CA LYS A 398 -27.53 46.71 -43.82
C LYS A 398 -26.97 45.51 -43.06
N TYR A 399 -27.79 44.47 -42.86
CA TYR A 399 -27.32 43.17 -42.41
C TYR A 399 -27.30 42.19 -43.58
N VAL A 400 -26.14 41.59 -43.86
CA VAL A 400 -26.04 40.43 -44.76
C VAL A 400 -26.14 39.18 -43.90
N MET A 401 -27.17 38.36 -44.12
CA MET A 401 -27.26 37.05 -43.47
C MET A 401 -26.19 36.11 -44.05
N ARG A 402 -24.98 36.13 -43.49
CA ARG A 402 -23.82 35.40 -44.02
C ARG A 402 -23.97 33.88 -43.96
N PHE A 403 -24.67 33.36 -42.95
CA PHE A 403 -24.90 31.93 -42.77
C PHE A 403 -26.34 31.64 -42.32
N PRO A 404 -26.98 30.58 -42.84
CA PRO A 404 -28.27 30.12 -42.36
C PRO A 404 -28.13 29.45 -40.98
N TRP A 405 -29.25 29.30 -40.26
CA TRP A 405 -29.23 28.89 -38.86
C TRP A 405 -28.63 27.50 -38.62
N GLN A 406 -28.80 26.57 -39.58
CA GLN A 406 -28.24 25.21 -39.48
C GLN A 406 -26.71 25.26 -39.42
N MET A 407 -26.09 26.13 -40.23
CA MET A 407 -24.64 26.26 -40.30
C MET A 407 -24.10 27.00 -39.08
N ARG A 408 -24.86 27.93 -38.50
CA ARG A 408 -24.52 28.54 -37.20
C ARG A 408 -24.56 27.53 -36.07
N LEU A 409 -25.60 26.70 -36.03
CA LEU A 409 -25.72 25.62 -35.06
C LEU A 409 -24.58 24.60 -35.21
N ALA A 410 -24.28 24.17 -36.44
CA ALA A 410 -23.17 23.27 -36.73
C ALA A 410 -21.83 23.86 -36.26
N HIS A 411 -21.58 25.16 -36.48
CA HIS A 411 -20.38 25.83 -35.96
C HIS A 411 -20.35 25.89 -34.44
N LEU A 412 -21.48 26.19 -33.78
CA LEU A 412 -21.54 26.22 -32.32
C LEU A 412 -21.25 24.84 -31.73
N LEU A 413 -21.85 23.78 -32.29
CA LEU A 413 -21.61 22.40 -31.86
C LEU A 413 -20.16 21.99 -32.11
N LEU A 414 -19.57 22.40 -33.24
CA LEU A 414 -18.15 22.16 -33.53
C LEU A 414 -17.25 22.85 -32.51
N ALA A 415 -17.52 24.12 -32.20
CA ALA A 415 -16.76 24.88 -31.21
C ALA A 415 -16.84 24.22 -29.83
N ILE A 416 -18.03 23.82 -29.39
CA ILE A 416 -18.21 23.10 -28.12
C ILE A 416 -17.44 21.77 -28.14
N ALA A 417 -17.54 20.98 -29.22
CA ALA A 417 -16.84 19.71 -29.35
C ALA A 417 -15.33 19.89 -29.24
N VAL A 418 -14.74 20.87 -29.95
CA VAL A 418 -13.30 21.16 -29.90
C VAL A 418 -12.88 21.61 -28.50
N MET A 419 -13.65 22.48 -27.84
CA MET A 419 -13.32 22.94 -26.49
C MET A 419 -13.38 21.80 -25.47
N VAL A 420 -14.36 20.91 -25.59
CA VAL A 420 -14.47 19.71 -24.74
C VAL A 420 -13.31 18.75 -25.00
N LEU A 421 -12.95 18.51 -26.27
CA LEU A 421 -11.80 17.66 -26.63
C LEU A 421 -10.49 18.25 -26.09
N ALA A 422 -10.29 19.56 -26.24
CA ALA A 422 -9.13 20.25 -25.71
C ALA A 422 -9.07 20.12 -24.19
N LEU A 423 -10.16 20.45 -23.47
CA LEU A 423 -10.22 20.37 -22.00
C LEU A 423 -9.94 18.95 -21.50
N THR A 424 -10.65 17.96 -22.03
CA THR A 424 -10.49 16.56 -21.60
C THR A 424 -9.13 15.99 -21.97
N GLY A 425 -8.60 16.32 -23.16
CA GLY A 425 -7.29 15.87 -23.63
C GLY A 425 -6.13 16.49 -22.87
N THR A 426 -6.13 17.81 -22.65
CA THR A 426 -5.06 18.49 -21.91
C THR A 426 -5.05 18.10 -20.45
N THR A 427 -6.21 17.88 -19.83
CA THR A 427 -6.30 17.41 -18.44
C THR A 427 -5.57 16.07 -18.25
N VAL A 428 -5.68 15.15 -19.21
CA VAL A 428 -4.96 13.86 -19.16
C VAL A 428 -3.48 14.03 -19.51
N LEU A 429 -3.18 14.79 -20.56
CA LEU A 429 -1.80 14.97 -21.03
C LEU A 429 -0.91 15.65 -19.97
N TYR A 430 -1.48 16.55 -19.18
CA TYR A 430 -0.83 17.31 -18.11
C TYR A 430 -1.33 16.88 -16.72
N ALA A 431 -1.43 15.57 -16.51
CA ALA A 431 -1.90 14.95 -15.26
C ALA A 431 -1.12 15.39 -14.00
N ASP A 432 0.12 15.83 -14.17
CA ASP A 432 1.02 16.33 -13.13
C ASP A 432 0.76 17.80 -12.74
N SER A 433 -0.02 18.54 -13.54
CA SER A 433 -0.32 19.94 -13.28
C SER A 433 -1.29 20.10 -12.11
N TYR A 434 -1.09 21.15 -11.30
CA TYR A 434 -1.89 21.42 -10.09
C TYR A 434 -3.41 21.52 -10.33
N TRP A 435 -3.83 21.92 -11.54
CA TRP A 435 -5.24 22.10 -11.89
C TRP A 435 -5.90 20.82 -12.43
N ALA A 436 -5.10 19.87 -12.95
CA ALA A 436 -5.62 18.71 -13.66
C ALA A 436 -6.45 17.76 -12.77
N PRO A 437 -6.04 17.44 -11.54
CA PRO A 437 -6.87 16.64 -10.63
C PRO A 437 -8.23 17.27 -10.32
N THR A 438 -8.26 18.60 -10.16
CA THR A 438 -9.49 19.36 -9.88
C THR A 438 -10.45 19.31 -11.06
N VAL A 439 -9.94 19.57 -12.28
CA VAL A 439 -10.75 19.48 -13.50
C VAL A 439 -11.23 18.05 -13.71
N MET A 440 -10.38 17.05 -13.47
CA MET A 440 -10.75 15.65 -13.63
C MET A 440 -11.86 15.24 -12.65
N LYS A 441 -11.79 15.70 -11.39
CA LYS A 441 -12.86 15.49 -10.40
C LYS A 441 -14.16 16.15 -10.83
N LEU A 442 -14.11 17.39 -11.35
CA LEU A 442 -15.28 18.10 -11.86
C LEU A 442 -15.94 17.37 -13.05
N LEU A 443 -15.13 16.73 -13.90
CA LEU A 443 -15.60 15.91 -15.02
C LEU A 443 -16.15 14.53 -14.59
N GLY A 444 -16.15 14.19 -13.30
CA GLY A 444 -16.62 12.89 -12.79
C GLY A 444 -15.56 11.79 -12.81
N GLY A 445 -14.28 12.15 -12.91
CA GLY A 445 -13.13 11.23 -12.90
C GLY A 445 -12.73 10.72 -14.29
N PRO A 446 -11.58 10.01 -14.40
CA PRO A 446 -10.99 9.63 -15.70
C PRO A 446 -11.91 8.80 -16.59
N LYS A 447 -12.73 7.92 -16.02
CA LYS A 447 -13.69 7.10 -16.77
C LYS A 447 -14.77 7.96 -17.43
N VAL A 448 -15.35 8.91 -16.70
CA VAL A 448 -16.41 9.79 -17.22
C VAL A 448 -15.83 10.78 -18.22
N ALA A 449 -14.67 11.38 -17.92
CA ALA A 449 -13.96 12.25 -18.84
C ALA A 449 -13.64 11.56 -20.18
N ALA A 450 -13.27 10.28 -20.16
CA ALA A 450 -13.05 9.51 -21.39
C ALA A 450 -14.33 9.31 -22.21
N ILE A 451 -15.49 9.11 -21.56
CA ILE A 451 -16.78 9.03 -22.25
C ILE A 451 -17.13 10.38 -22.89
N ILE A 452 -17.00 11.48 -22.12
CA ILE A 452 -17.22 12.85 -22.61
C ILE A 452 -16.33 13.13 -23.83
N HIS A 453 -15.05 12.77 -23.76
CA HIS A 453 -14.09 12.95 -24.85
C HIS A 453 -14.53 12.20 -26.11
N ARG A 454 -14.96 10.93 -25.99
CA ARG A 454 -15.42 10.13 -27.13
C ARG A 454 -16.72 10.67 -27.74
N MET A 455 -17.64 11.18 -26.93
CA MET A 455 -18.86 11.83 -27.42
C MET A 455 -18.53 13.10 -28.21
N ALA A 456 -17.64 13.94 -27.69
CA ALA A 456 -17.16 15.13 -28.38
C ALA A 456 -16.40 14.79 -29.67
N ALA A 457 -15.57 13.76 -29.66
CA ALA A 457 -14.85 13.27 -30.85
C ALA A 457 -15.81 12.76 -31.93
N THR A 458 -16.86 12.04 -31.52
CA THR A 458 -17.88 11.53 -32.45
C THR A 458 -18.67 12.68 -33.07
N LEU A 459 -19.10 13.65 -32.26
CA LEU A 459 -19.78 14.86 -32.74
C LEU A 459 -18.88 15.67 -33.70
N PHE A 460 -17.61 15.87 -33.34
CA PHE A 460 -16.63 16.53 -34.19
C PHE A 460 -16.49 15.80 -35.54
N GLY A 461 -16.37 14.47 -35.52
CA GLY A 461 -16.28 13.65 -36.73
C GLY A 461 -17.53 13.76 -37.60
N ILE A 462 -18.73 13.65 -37.02
CA ILE A 462 -20.00 13.80 -37.74
C ILE A 462 -20.09 15.18 -38.42
N LEU A 463 -19.74 16.25 -37.70
CA LEU A 463 -19.79 17.61 -38.24
C LEU A 463 -18.73 17.82 -39.34
N PHE A 464 -17.52 17.28 -39.15
CA PHE A 464 -16.43 17.37 -40.12
C PHE A 464 -16.76 16.64 -41.43
N PHE A 465 -17.13 15.35 -41.35
CA PHE A 465 -17.48 14.57 -42.54
C PHE A 465 -18.79 15.04 -43.16
N GLY A 466 -19.77 15.44 -42.34
CA GLY A 466 -21.03 16.03 -42.82
C GLY A 466 -20.80 17.35 -43.58
N HIS A 467 -19.87 18.18 -43.13
CA HIS A 467 -19.49 19.39 -43.84
C HIS A 467 -18.81 19.07 -45.18
N ILE A 468 -17.88 18.11 -45.22
CA ILE A 468 -17.25 17.67 -46.47
C ILE A 468 -18.29 17.17 -47.47
N LEU A 469 -19.23 16.32 -47.04
CA LEU A 469 -20.31 15.83 -47.89
C LEU A 469 -21.22 16.96 -48.39
N GLY A 470 -21.55 17.92 -47.53
CA GLY A 470 -22.34 19.09 -47.90
C GLY A 470 -21.64 19.99 -48.92
N VAL A 471 -20.32 20.15 -48.83
CA VAL A 471 -19.53 20.87 -49.84
C VAL A 471 -19.50 20.10 -51.15
N LEU A 472 -19.24 18.79 -51.12
CA LEU A 472 -19.21 17.95 -52.32
C LEU A 472 -20.56 17.94 -53.05
N HIS A 473 -21.68 17.83 -52.31
CA HIS A 473 -23.03 17.89 -52.89
C HIS A 473 -23.37 19.24 -53.51
N ASN A 474 -22.75 20.34 -53.07
CA ASN A 474 -23.02 21.68 -53.61
C ASN A 474 -22.06 22.06 -54.75
N VAL A 475 -21.01 21.27 -54.99
CA VAL A 475 -20.02 21.47 -56.06
C VAL A 475 -20.37 20.65 -57.32
N TYR A 476 -21.15 19.58 -57.17
CA TYR A 476 -21.79 18.83 -58.25
C TYR A 476 -23.27 19.22 -58.35
#